data_AF-A0A0F7FP06-F1
#
_entry.id   AF-A0A0F7FP06-F1
#
_cell.length_a   1.000
_cell.length_b   1.000
_cell.length_c   1.000
_cell.angle_alpha   90.00
_cell.angle_beta   90.00
_cell.angle_gamma   90.00
#
_symmetry.space_group_name_H-M   'P 1'
#
loop_
_entity.id
_entity.type
_entity.pdbx_description
1 polymer ?
#
loop_
_entity_poly.entity_id
_entity_poly.type
_entity_poly.pdbx_seq_one_letter_code
_entity_poly.pdbx_strand_id
1 'polypeptide(L)'
;MVVLAEATLRPVQALVRWDPAGHAERELADRAALGQPPVSRMAAVSGLPEAVDGLLETAGLPPDAEILGPVPLPVRSPGQPRRPGDPPPGEVWVRALVRVPPGSGGALAAALKAAQAARATRREGPPVRIRIDPPDIG
;
A
#
# COMPACT_ATOMS: atom_id res chain seq x y z
N MET A 1 -33.56 6.49 8.55
CA MET A 1 -32.28 5.86 8.16
C MET A 1 -32.53 4.37 8.08
N VAL A 2 -32.27 3.75 6.92
CA VAL A 2 -32.42 2.30 6.72
C VAL A 2 -31.03 1.74 6.42
N VAL A 3 -30.65 0.66 7.09
CA VAL A 3 -29.36 -0.03 6.92
C VAL A 3 -29.62 -1.40 6.34
N LEU A 4 -29.08 -1.70 5.15
CA LEU A 4 -29.04 -3.06 4.62
C LEU A 4 -27.64 -3.64 4.87
N ALA A 5 -27.50 -4.39 5.96
CA ALA A 5 -26.28 -5.10 6.32
C ALA A 5 -26.61 -6.20 7.34
N GLU A 6 -25.68 -7.14 7.54
CA GLU A 6 -25.79 -8.15 8.59
C GLU A 6 -25.85 -7.49 9.97
N ALA A 7 -26.91 -7.77 10.73
CA ALA A 7 -27.26 -7.04 11.95
C ALA A 7 -26.21 -7.22 13.05
N THR A 8 -25.48 -8.33 13.05
CA THR A 8 -24.44 -8.63 14.03
C THR A 8 -23.10 -7.92 13.76
N LEU A 9 -22.94 -7.26 12.60
CA LEU A 9 -21.71 -6.55 12.28
C LEU A 9 -21.48 -5.39 13.25
N ARG A 10 -20.24 -5.28 13.74
CA ARG A 10 -19.84 -4.22 14.69
C ARG A 10 -20.17 -2.80 14.21
N PRO A 11 -19.93 -2.41 12.94
CA PRO A 11 -20.33 -1.10 12.43
C PRO A 11 -21.86 -0.87 12.48
N VAL A 12 -22.66 -1.91 12.23
CA VAL A 12 -24.14 -1.83 12.28
C VAL A 12 -24.61 -1.61 13.71
N GLN A 13 -24.04 -2.34 14.67
CA GLN A 13 -24.35 -2.17 16.09
C GLN A 13 -23.98 -0.77 16.61
N ALA A 14 -22.82 -0.24 16.20
CA ALA A 14 -22.41 1.13 16.55
C ALA A 14 -23.39 2.18 16.00
N LEU A 15 -23.86 2.00 14.77
CA LEU A 15 -24.83 2.90 14.15
C LEU A 15 -26.21 2.85 14.84
N VAL A 16 -26.69 1.64 15.16
CA VAL A 16 -27.97 1.43 15.89
C VAL A 16 -27.92 2.05 17.29
N ARG A 17 -26.77 1.93 17.99
CA ARG A 17 -26.57 2.49 19.33
C ARG A 17 -26.16 3.96 19.33
N TRP A 18 -25.93 4.55 18.15
CA TRP A 18 -25.35 5.88 17.99
C TRP A 18 -24.04 6.07 18.78
N ASP A 19 -23.13 5.10 18.70
CA ASP A 19 -21.78 5.14 19.28
C ASP A 19 -20.68 5.13 18.19
N PRO A 20 -20.57 6.19 17.37
CA PRO A 20 -19.51 6.28 16.36
C PRO A 20 -18.13 6.48 16.98
N ALA A 21 -18.03 7.13 18.15
CA ALA A 21 -16.76 7.41 18.82
C ALA A 21 -16.11 6.13 19.37
N GLY A 22 -16.87 5.31 20.12
CA GLY A 22 -16.36 4.04 20.61
C GLY A 22 -16.04 3.07 19.48
N HIS A 23 -16.79 3.12 18.36
CA HIS A 23 -16.43 2.35 17.17
C HIS A 23 -15.09 2.80 16.58
N ALA A 24 -14.86 4.10 16.46
CA ALA A 24 -13.61 4.65 15.94
C ALA A 24 -12.40 4.30 16.83
N GLU A 25 -12.53 4.36 18.15
CA GLU A 25 -11.46 3.97 19.09
C GLU A 25 -11.07 2.50 18.93
N ARG A 26 -12.06 1.61 18.81
CA ARG A 26 -11.82 0.17 18.59
C ARG A 26 -11.16 -0.09 17.23
N GLU A 27 -11.66 0.55 16.18
CA GLU A 27 -11.05 0.47 14.84
C GLU A 27 -9.61 0.97 14.85
N LEU A 28 -9.32 2.04 15.58
CA LEU A 28 -7.96 2.56 15.73
C LEU A 28 -7.07 1.57 16.49
N ALA A 29 -7.57 0.97 17.56
CA ALA A 29 -6.85 -0.05 18.32
C ALA A 29 -6.55 -1.31 17.47
N ASP A 30 -7.52 -1.77 16.68
CA ASP A 30 -7.35 -2.90 15.75
C ASP A 30 -6.29 -2.57 14.69
N ARG A 31 -6.33 -1.36 14.11
CA ARG A 31 -5.31 -0.91 13.15
C ARG A 31 -3.93 -0.75 13.81
N ALA A 32 -3.87 -0.28 15.04
CA ALA A 32 -2.64 -0.16 15.80
C ALA A 32 -2.00 -1.54 16.03
N ALA A 33 -2.79 -2.53 16.42
CA ALA A 33 -2.33 -3.91 16.61
C ALA A 33 -1.76 -4.53 15.31
N LEU A 34 -2.26 -4.12 14.15
CA LEU A 34 -1.79 -4.60 12.84
C LEU A 34 -0.72 -3.69 12.21
N GLY A 35 -0.35 -2.57 12.84
CA GLY A 35 0.57 -1.58 12.28
C GLY A 35 0.06 -1.00 10.95
N GLN A 36 -1.24 -0.77 10.85
CA GLN A 36 -1.91 -0.21 9.67
C GLN A 36 -2.11 1.31 9.82
N PRO A 37 -2.19 2.07 8.71
CA PRO A 37 -2.48 3.51 8.76
C PRO A 37 -3.73 3.81 9.60
N PRO A 38 -3.74 4.87 10.44
CA PRO A 38 -2.78 5.97 10.46
C PRO A 38 -1.56 5.76 11.38
N VAL A 39 -1.43 4.60 12.06
CA VAL A 39 -0.29 4.35 12.97
C VAL A 39 1.01 4.02 12.25
N SER A 40 0.99 4.04 10.91
CA SER A 40 2.12 3.82 10.03
C SER A 40 1.97 4.67 8.77
N ARG A 41 3.08 5.05 8.14
CA ARG A 41 3.12 5.53 6.75
C ARG A 41 3.54 4.40 5.84
N MET A 42 3.02 4.39 4.61
CA MET A 42 3.25 3.29 3.67
C MET A 42 3.59 3.80 2.27
N ALA A 43 4.36 3.00 1.54
CA ALA A 43 4.57 3.15 0.12
C ALA A 43 4.32 1.81 -0.59
N ALA A 44 3.56 1.83 -1.67
CA ALA A 44 3.43 0.69 -2.57
C ALA A 44 4.46 0.80 -3.70
N VAL A 45 5.24 -0.26 -3.91
CA VAL A 45 6.20 -0.40 -5.00
C VAL A 45 5.73 -1.55 -5.88
N SER A 46 5.38 -1.24 -7.13
CA SER A 46 4.80 -2.20 -8.08
C SER A 46 5.55 -2.22 -9.41
N GLY A 47 5.73 -3.40 -9.98
CA GLY A 47 6.44 -3.60 -11.24
C GLY A 47 6.68 -5.07 -11.50
N LEU A 48 7.53 -5.37 -12.48
CA LEU A 48 8.07 -6.73 -12.63
C LEU A 48 8.85 -7.13 -11.36
N PRO A 49 8.83 -8.40 -10.95
CA PRO A 49 9.47 -8.87 -9.71
C PRO A 49 10.90 -8.37 -9.54
N GLU A 50 11.75 -8.59 -10.54
CA GLU A 50 13.16 -8.19 -10.54
C GLU A 50 13.36 -6.67 -10.47
N ALA A 51 12.40 -5.90 -10.99
CA ALA A 51 12.44 -4.45 -10.94
C ALA A 51 12.08 -3.91 -9.56
N VAL A 52 11.12 -4.54 -8.88
CA VAL A 52 10.73 -4.22 -7.49
C VAL A 52 11.89 -4.54 -6.55
N ASP A 53 12.45 -5.75 -6.65
CA ASP A 53 13.54 -6.20 -5.79
C ASP A 53 14.77 -5.29 -5.94
N GLY A 54 15.23 -5.05 -7.17
CA GLY A 54 16.41 -4.20 -7.41
C GLY A 54 16.21 -2.74 -6.99
N LEU A 55 14.97 -2.21 -7.01
CA LEU A 55 14.69 -0.88 -6.49
C LEU A 55 14.78 -0.86 -4.95
N LEU A 56 14.20 -1.84 -4.27
CA LEU A 56 14.18 -1.89 -2.81
C LEU A 56 15.57 -2.14 -2.21
N GLU A 57 16.38 -2.99 -2.85
CA GLU A 57 17.77 -3.26 -2.43
C GLU A 57 18.66 -2.01 -2.47
N THR A 58 18.43 -1.13 -3.45
CA THR A 58 19.26 0.07 -3.66
C THR A 58 18.69 1.34 -3.03
N ALA A 59 17.47 1.29 -2.48
CA ALA A 59 16.77 2.49 -2.03
C ALA A 59 17.36 3.15 -0.79
N GLY A 60 18.19 2.46 0.00
CA GLY A 60 18.70 3.00 1.26
C GLY A 60 17.56 3.36 2.21
N LEU A 61 16.61 2.42 2.39
CA LEU A 61 15.43 2.60 3.23
C LEU A 61 15.83 2.95 4.67
N PRO A 62 15.01 3.74 5.39
CA PRO A 62 15.30 4.05 6.78
C PRO A 62 15.30 2.76 7.64
N PRO A 63 16.05 2.73 8.74
CA PRO A 63 16.29 1.50 9.51
C PRO A 63 15.03 0.93 10.18
N ASP A 64 13.99 1.75 10.33
CA ASP A 64 12.68 1.38 10.85
C ASP A 64 11.67 1.00 9.76
N ALA A 65 12.12 0.86 8.50
CA ALA A 65 11.30 0.37 7.40
C ALA A 65 11.12 -1.14 7.46
N GLU A 66 9.87 -1.57 7.28
CA GLU A 66 9.51 -2.96 7.09
C GLU A 66 8.93 -3.17 5.69
N ILE A 67 9.41 -4.20 4.99
CA ILE A 67 8.93 -4.57 3.66
C ILE A 67 7.94 -5.74 3.82
N LEU A 68 6.74 -5.57 3.29
CA LEU A 68 5.67 -6.57 3.26
C LEU A 68 5.42 -7.00 1.81
N GLY A 69 5.32 -8.31 1.57
CA GLY A 69 5.27 -8.87 0.22
C GLY A 69 6.67 -9.21 -0.32
N PRO A 70 6.86 -9.36 -1.64
CA PRO A 70 5.95 -8.96 -2.72
C PRO A 70 4.76 -9.91 -2.93
N VAL A 71 3.60 -9.36 -3.31
CA VAL A 71 2.40 -10.12 -3.69
C VAL A 71 2.04 -9.88 -5.15
N PRO A 72 1.60 -10.90 -5.91
CA PRO A 72 1.16 -10.71 -7.29
C PRO A 72 -0.01 -9.73 -7.38
N LEU A 73 0.04 -8.82 -8.34
CA LEU A 73 -1.12 -7.99 -8.69
C LEU A 73 -2.12 -8.81 -9.52
N PRO A 74 -3.44 -8.61 -9.33
CA PRO A 74 -4.44 -9.35 -10.10
C PRO A 74 -4.23 -9.21 -11.61
N VAL A 75 -4.12 -10.36 -12.28
CA VAL A 75 -4.07 -10.41 -13.74
C VAL A 75 -5.46 -10.08 -14.28
N ARG A 76 -5.53 -9.12 -15.19
CA ARG A 76 -6.81 -8.65 -15.73
C ARG A 76 -7.38 -9.64 -16.73
N SER A 77 -8.67 -9.92 -16.62
CA SER A 77 -9.41 -10.62 -17.68
C SER A 77 -9.49 -9.77 -18.96
N PRO A 78 -9.43 -10.40 -20.15
CA PRO A 78 -9.63 -9.70 -21.42
C PRO A 78 -10.96 -8.92 -21.43
N GLY A 79 -10.95 -7.68 -21.94
CA GLY A 79 -12.15 -6.86 -22.13
C GLY A 79 -12.52 -5.91 -20.99
N GLN A 80 -11.83 -5.94 -19.86
CA GLN A 80 -12.13 -5.04 -18.74
C GLN A 80 -11.42 -3.66 -18.88
N PRO A 81 -12.04 -2.50 -18.55
CA PRO A 81 -11.44 -1.17 -18.77
C PRO A 81 -10.23 -0.90 -17.86
N ARG A 82 -9.10 -0.41 -18.40
CA ARG A 82 -7.87 -0.17 -17.62
C ARG A 82 -8.03 0.92 -16.56
N ARG A 83 -7.54 0.64 -15.36
CA ARG A 83 -7.39 1.61 -14.27
C ARG A 83 -5.96 2.15 -14.22
N PRO A 84 -5.76 3.40 -13.80
CA PRO A 84 -4.42 3.91 -13.50
C PRO A 84 -3.78 3.07 -12.39
N GLY A 85 -2.74 2.30 -12.72
CA GLY A 85 -2.18 1.33 -11.77
C GLY A 85 -1.94 -0.02 -12.39
N ASP A 86 -2.77 -0.37 -13.37
CA ASP A 86 -2.81 -1.73 -13.90
C ASP A 86 -1.51 -2.11 -14.63
N PRO A 87 -1.10 -3.38 -14.50
CA PRO A 87 0.00 -3.92 -15.30
C PRO A 87 -0.28 -3.79 -16.81
N PRO A 88 0.78 -3.61 -17.63
CA PRO A 88 0.69 -3.72 -19.08
C PRO A 88 0.13 -5.10 -19.50
N PRO A 89 -0.48 -5.20 -20.70
CA PRO A 89 -1.02 -6.48 -21.16
C PRO A 89 0.09 -7.53 -21.27
N GLY A 90 -0.15 -8.72 -20.73
CA GLY A 90 0.82 -9.82 -20.77
C GLY A 90 1.89 -9.76 -19.69
N GLU A 91 1.95 -8.71 -18.88
CA GLU A 91 2.89 -8.61 -17.76
C GLU A 91 2.24 -9.01 -16.44
N VAL A 92 2.98 -9.78 -15.64
CA VAL A 92 2.60 -10.16 -14.28
C VAL A 92 3.43 -9.32 -13.33
N TRP A 93 2.82 -8.27 -12.79
CA TRP A 93 3.47 -7.42 -11.80
C TRP A 93 3.26 -7.96 -10.40
N VAL A 94 4.18 -7.60 -9.51
CA VAL A 94 4.04 -7.76 -8.06
C VAL A 94 3.96 -6.40 -7.38
N ARG A 95 3.51 -6.39 -6.14
CA ARG A 95 3.49 -5.23 -5.25
C ARG A 95 4.15 -5.59 -3.92
N ALA A 96 5.17 -4.83 -3.55
CA ALA A 96 5.67 -4.77 -2.19
C ALA A 96 5.11 -3.51 -1.51
N LEU A 97 4.82 -3.61 -0.20
CA LEU A 97 4.53 -2.46 0.64
C LEU A 97 5.72 -2.20 1.53
N VAL A 98 6.18 -0.95 1.60
CA VAL A 98 7.16 -0.52 2.60
C VAL A 98 6.43 0.31 3.62
N ARG A 99 6.47 -0.09 4.89
CA ARG A 99 5.86 0.65 5.99
C ARG A 99 6.91 1.20 6.95
N VAL A 100 6.62 2.36 7.52
CA VAL A 100 7.44 3.05 8.52
C VAL A 100 6.56 3.68 9.60
N PRO A 101 7.08 3.99 10.80
CA PRO A 101 6.37 4.77 11.80
C PRO A 101 5.92 6.17 11.31
N PRO A 102 4.92 6.81 11.95
CA PRO A 102 4.36 8.09 11.51
C PRO A 102 5.33 9.28 11.39
N GLY A 103 6.53 9.21 11.97
CA GLY A 103 7.59 10.23 11.84
C GLY A 103 8.56 10.01 10.67
N SER A 104 8.62 8.80 10.10
CA SER A 104 9.66 8.40 9.15
C SER A 104 9.20 8.45 7.69
N GLY A 105 7.96 8.86 7.43
CA GLY A 105 7.39 8.94 6.08
C GLY A 105 8.15 9.84 5.12
N GLY A 106 8.71 10.96 5.62
CA GLY A 106 9.55 11.85 4.82
C GLY A 106 10.85 11.17 4.37
N ALA A 107 11.50 10.43 5.27
CA ALA A 107 12.72 9.67 4.97
C ALA A 107 12.43 8.55 3.96
N LEU A 108 11.31 7.82 4.13
CA LEU A 108 10.86 6.80 3.17
C LEU A 108 10.65 7.39 1.77
N ALA A 109 9.92 8.50 1.67
CA ALA A 109 9.65 9.15 0.39
C ALA A 109 10.94 9.64 -0.29
N ALA A 110 11.87 10.21 0.49
CA ALA A 110 13.16 10.67 -0.01
C ALA A 110 14.02 9.52 -0.56
N ALA A 111 14.13 8.42 0.20
CA ALA A 111 14.86 7.22 -0.18
C ALA A 111 14.34 6.62 -1.51
N LEU A 112 13.03 6.37 -1.58
CA LEU A 112 12.39 5.82 -2.77
C LEU A 112 12.52 6.74 -4.00
N LYS A 113 12.41 8.07 -3.81
CA LYS A 113 12.61 9.04 -4.88
C LYS A 113 14.05 9.04 -5.40
N ALA A 114 15.03 8.97 -4.51
CA ALA A 114 16.45 8.90 -4.89
C ALA A 114 16.75 7.63 -5.69
N ALA A 115 16.24 6.48 -5.24
CA ALA A 115 16.36 5.19 -5.94
C ALA A 115 15.76 5.25 -7.35
N GLN A 116 14.54 5.76 -7.47
CA GLN A 116 13.84 5.90 -8.75
C GLN A 116 14.60 6.82 -9.72
N ALA A 117 15.12 7.95 -9.23
CA ALA A 117 15.90 8.88 -10.03
C ALA A 117 17.20 8.24 -10.54
N ALA A 118 17.91 7.53 -9.68
CA ALA A 118 19.15 6.83 -10.04
C ALA A 118 18.92 5.77 -11.15
N ARG A 119 17.86 4.97 -11.05
CA ARG A 119 17.48 4.00 -12.10
C ARG A 119 17.12 4.68 -13.42
N ALA A 120 16.36 5.78 -13.35
CA ALA A 120 15.94 6.52 -14.54
C ALA A 120 17.15 7.10 -15.31
N THR A 121 18.15 7.65 -14.61
CA THR A 121 19.37 8.18 -15.22
C THR A 121 20.19 7.09 -15.91
N ARG A 122 20.26 5.88 -15.33
CA ARG A 122 21.00 4.75 -15.90
C ARG A 122 20.23 3.97 -16.96
N ARG A 123 18.98 4.34 -17.26
CA ARG A 123 18.03 3.54 -18.07
C ARG A 123 17.96 2.09 -17.58
N GLU A 124 18.00 1.91 -16.27
CA GLU A 124 18.10 0.60 -15.62
C GLU A 124 16.74 -0.07 -15.50
N GLY A 125 16.60 -1.17 -16.22
CA GLY A 125 15.57 -2.17 -16.03
C GLY A 125 14.13 -1.74 -16.35
N PRO A 126 13.17 -2.65 -16.10
CA PRO A 126 11.75 -2.38 -16.32
C PRO A 126 11.21 -1.25 -15.43
N PRO A 127 10.10 -0.60 -15.84
CA PRO A 127 9.50 0.48 -15.08
C PRO A 127 8.96 -0.01 -13.73
N VAL A 128 9.20 0.80 -12.69
CA VAL A 128 8.64 0.60 -11.35
C VAL A 128 7.72 1.76 -11.03
N ARG A 129 6.56 1.46 -10.45
CA ARG A 129 5.58 2.43 -9.96
C ARG A 129 5.69 2.52 -8.44
N ILE A 130 5.85 3.74 -7.94
CA ILE A 130 5.88 4.03 -6.50
C ILE A 130 4.67 4.89 -6.16
N ARG A 131 3.92 4.51 -5.13
CA ARG A 131 2.79 5.29 -4.60
C ARG A 131 2.89 5.43 -3.08
N ILE A 132 3.05 6.66 -2.61
CA ILE A 132 3.01 7.00 -1.18
C ILE A 132 1.56 7.01 -0.69
N ASP A 133 1.35 6.54 0.53
CA ASP A 133 0.06 6.41 1.22
C ASP A 133 -1.04 5.83 0.30
N PRO A 134 -0.87 4.57 -0.14
CA PRO A 134 -1.83 3.97 -1.06
C PRO A 134 -3.23 3.91 -0.41
N PRO A 135 -4.31 4.42 -1.06
CA PRO A 135 -5.68 4.32 -0.56
C PRO A 135 -6.21 2.90 -0.36
N ASP A 136 -5.52 1.90 -0.93
CA ASP A 136 -5.81 0.49 -0.69
C ASP A 136 -4.48 -0.29 -0.62
N ILE A 137 -4.42 -1.19 0.35
CA ILE A 137 -3.30 -2.10 0.63
C ILE A 137 -3.66 -3.57 0.32
N GLY A 138 -4.92 -3.83 -0.08
CA GLY A 138 -5.42 -5.06 -0.69
C GLY A 138 -5.18 -5.13 -2.19
#